data_AF-A0A1Q6W8G5-F1
#
_entry.id   AF-A0A1Q6W8G5-F1
#
_cell.length_a   1.000
_cell.length_b   1.000
_cell.length_c   1.000
_cell.angle_alpha   90.00
_cell.angle_beta   90.00
_cell.angle_gamma   90.00
#
_symmetry.space_group_name_H-M   'P 1'
#
loop_
_entity.id
_entity.type
_entity.pdbx_description
1 polymer ?
#
loop_
_entity_poly.entity_id
_entity_poly.type
_entity_poly.pdbx_seq_one_letter_code
_entity_poly.pdbx_strand_id
1 'polypeptide(L)'
;MANLVEAASNRIGADGLLGRVGCYYHDIGKIKNPQYFVENQTRGNNPHDRLKAYQSAQIIKAHVTDGLALAAEARLPDAVAAFIPEHHGTTEITYFLDRAKKSGDGASPRPTDYAYPGPKPHSSETAITMLADSVEAALRVLEDLTPHKIEEVIDHIVRTKLNAGQLDEAPMTLRQIDQVKREFVRIISGMYHNRIDYPESSGGITATWQPKALA
;
A
#
# COMPACT_ATOMS: atom_id res chain seq x y z
N MET A 1 -3.90 6.11 -3.56
CA MET A 1 -4.47 5.19 -2.55
C MET A 1 -5.89 5.57 -2.13
N ALA A 2 -6.15 6.72 -1.48
CA ALA A 2 -7.47 7.05 -0.93
C ALA A 2 -8.65 6.89 -1.92
N ASN A 3 -8.53 7.38 -3.16
CA ASN A 3 -9.57 7.23 -4.18
C ASN A 3 -9.81 5.76 -4.59
N LEU A 4 -8.75 4.93 -4.55
CA LEU A 4 -8.82 3.51 -4.88
C LEU A 4 -9.61 2.76 -3.80
N VAL A 5 -9.32 3.04 -2.53
CA VAL A 5 -10.00 2.43 -1.37
C VAL A 5 -11.46 2.88 -1.29
N GLU A 6 -11.74 4.17 -1.49
CA GLU A 6 -13.10 4.70 -1.51
C GLU A 6 -13.97 3.98 -2.55
N ALA A 7 -13.48 3.91 -3.81
CA ALA A 7 -14.24 3.28 -4.89
C ALA A 7 -14.44 1.78 -4.67
N ALA A 8 -13.42 1.06 -4.20
CA ALA A 8 -13.52 -0.36 -3.88
C ALA A 8 -14.48 -0.64 -2.71
N SER A 9 -14.47 0.23 -1.69
CA SER A 9 -15.38 0.12 -0.55
C SER A 9 -16.83 0.34 -0.99
N ASN A 10 -17.08 1.41 -1.75
CA ASN A 10 -18.40 1.68 -2.34
C ASN A 10 -18.88 0.54 -3.23
N ARG A 11 -17.98 -0.11 -3.98
CA ARG A 11 -18.30 -1.22 -4.89
C ARG A 11 -18.91 -2.42 -4.17
N ILE A 12 -18.54 -2.65 -2.92
CA ILE A 12 -19.02 -3.79 -2.11
C ILE A 12 -20.05 -3.39 -1.04
N GLY A 13 -20.47 -2.12 -1.02
CA GLY A 13 -21.40 -1.57 -0.04
C GLY A 13 -20.79 -1.25 1.33
N ALA A 14 -19.46 -1.14 1.42
CA ALA A 14 -18.73 -0.68 2.61
C ALA A 14 -18.65 0.85 2.65
N ASP A 15 -18.15 1.43 3.74
CA ASP A 15 -18.08 2.89 3.92
C ASP A 15 -16.89 3.48 3.16
N GLY A 16 -17.13 4.00 1.96
CA GLY A 16 -16.10 4.63 1.14
C GLY A 16 -15.54 5.94 1.73
N LEU A 17 -16.33 6.70 2.50
CA LEU A 17 -15.84 7.92 3.13
C LEU A 17 -14.87 7.58 4.26
N LEU A 18 -15.22 6.60 5.09
CA LEU A 18 -14.33 6.07 6.12
C LEU A 18 -13.04 5.52 5.49
N GLY A 19 -13.16 4.70 4.44
CA GLY A 19 -12.00 4.19 3.70
C GLY A 19 -11.09 5.30 3.20
N ARG A 20 -11.66 6.36 2.60
CA ARG A 20 -10.91 7.52 2.11
C ARG A 20 -10.16 8.25 3.22
N VAL A 21 -10.85 8.55 4.31
CA VAL A 21 -10.28 9.30 5.44
C VAL A 21 -9.23 8.47 6.17
N GLY A 22 -9.48 7.19 6.40
CA GLY A 22 -8.53 6.25 6.99
C GLY A 22 -7.21 6.19 6.21
N CYS A 23 -7.26 6.17 4.88
CA CYS A 23 -6.06 6.24 4.04
C CYS A 23 -5.23 7.52 4.26
N TYR A 24 -5.80 8.64 4.66
CA TYR A 24 -5.01 9.85 4.93
C TYR A 24 -4.13 9.70 6.18
N TYR A 25 -4.50 8.81 7.10
CA TYR A 25 -3.86 8.68 8.41
C TYR A 25 -3.12 7.35 8.62
N HIS A 26 -3.35 6.32 7.78
CA HIS A 26 -2.77 4.99 8.00
C HIS A 26 -1.25 5.02 8.23
N ASP A 27 -0.55 5.92 7.54
CA ASP A 27 0.90 6.08 7.56
C ASP A 27 1.40 7.27 8.42
N ILE A 28 0.52 7.90 9.22
CA ILE A 28 0.87 9.15 9.93
C ILE A 28 2.10 9.02 10.83
N GLY A 29 2.41 7.84 11.37
CA GLY A 29 3.60 7.66 12.19
C GLY A 29 4.92 7.83 11.44
N LYS A 30 4.94 7.71 10.11
CA LYS A 30 6.15 7.94 9.30
C LYS A 30 6.70 9.35 9.46
N ILE A 31 5.87 10.34 9.86
CA ILE A 31 6.30 11.73 10.05
C ILE A 31 7.32 11.90 11.18
N LYS A 32 7.42 10.95 12.12
CA LYS A 32 8.43 10.99 13.19
C LYS A 32 9.85 10.76 12.66
N ASN A 33 9.99 9.97 11.59
CA ASN A 33 11.26 9.51 11.06
C ASN A 33 11.23 9.40 9.52
N PRO A 34 10.87 10.48 8.78
CA PRO A 34 10.50 10.42 7.37
C PRO A 34 11.64 9.88 6.47
N GLN A 35 12.89 10.18 6.80
CA GLN A 35 14.07 9.78 6.02
C GLN A 35 14.28 8.26 5.92
N TYR A 36 13.63 7.46 6.78
CA TYR A 36 13.69 6.00 6.73
C TYR A 36 12.66 5.38 5.79
N PHE A 37 11.76 6.16 5.20
CA PHE A 37 10.75 5.66 4.28
C PHE A 37 11.08 6.09 2.86
N VAL A 38 11.14 5.13 1.93
CA VAL A 38 11.71 5.29 0.58
C VAL A 38 11.01 6.38 -0.23
N GLU A 39 9.71 6.58 0.00
CA GLU A 39 8.90 7.61 -0.63
C GLU A 39 9.33 9.04 -0.29
N ASN A 40 10.06 9.22 0.82
CA ASN A 40 10.57 10.51 1.29
C ASN A 40 12.08 10.66 1.05
N GLN A 41 12.75 9.66 0.46
CA GLN A 41 14.20 9.68 0.25
C GLN A 41 14.57 10.35 -1.07
N THR A 42 15.58 11.22 -1.04
CA THR A 42 16.28 11.70 -2.25
C THR A 42 17.20 10.60 -2.78
N ARG A 43 17.26 10.44 -4.11
CA ARG A 43 18.07 9.39 -4.78
C ARG A 43 19.51 9.33 -4.23
N GLY A 44 19.94 8.14 -3.83
CA GLY A 44 21.33 7.84 -3.46
C GLY A 44 21.69 7.95 -1.96
N ASN A 45 20.74 8.26 -1.08
CA ASN A 45 20.99 8.33 0.36
C ASN A 45 19.92 7.57 1.17
N ASN A 46 20.04 6.24 1.24
CA ASN A 46 19.16 5.40 2.05
C ASN A 46 19.80 5.11 3.43
N PRO A 47 19.26 5.65 4.54
CA PRO A 47 19.82 5.41 5.87
C PRO A 47 19.88 3.92 6.27
N HIS A 48 19.04 3.08 5.67
CA HIS A 48 19.02 1.63 5.96
C HIS A 48 20.27 0.88 5.49
N ASP A 49 21.08 1.47 4.60
CA ASP A 49 22.33 0.88 4.11
C ASP A 49 23.40 0.82 5.21
N ARG A 50 23.27 1.68 6.24
CA ARG A 50 24.20 1.77 7.38
C ARG A 50 23.69 1.05 8.64
N LEU A 51 22.53 0.42 8.57
CA LEU A 51 21.86 -0.21 9.70
C LEU A 51 21.82 -1.73 9.56
N LYS A 52 21.85 -2.44 10.69
CA LYS A 52 21.55 -3.88 10.70
C LYS A 52 20.11 -4.12 10.29
N ALA A 53 19.85 -5.27 9.65
CA ALA A 53 18.51 -5.68 9.24
C ALA A 53 17.46 -5.58 10.36
N TYR A 54 17.81 -6.04 11.56
CA TYR A 54 16.94 -5.94 12.73
C TYR A 54 16.57 -4.50 13.08
N GLN A 55 17.55 -3.59 13.11
CA GLN A 55 17.32 -2.17 13.43
C GLN A 55 16.41 -1.50 12.40
N SER A 56 16.65 -1.76 11.11
CA SER A 56 15.78 -1.27 10.04
C SER A 56 14.35 -1.77 10.20
N ALA A 57 14.17 -3.06 10.50
CA ALA A 57 12.84 -3.62 10.73
C ALA A 57 12.14 -2.97 11.93
N GLN A 58 12.85 -2.69 13.03
CA GLN A 58 12.25 -1.98 14.17
C GLN A 58 11.82 -0.56 13.82
N ILE A 59 12.62 0.18 13.05
CA ILE A 59 12.28 1.54 12.60
C ILE A 59 11.04 1.51 11.70
N ILE A 60 10.99 0.58 10.74
CA ILE A 60 9.81 0.44 9.88
C ILE A 60 8.60 0.05 10.71
N LYS A 61 8.69 -0.91 11.64
CA LYS A 61 7.56 -1.28 12.53
C LYS A 61 7.08 -0.13 13.40
N ALA A 62 7.99 0.73 13.86
CA ALA A 62 7.68 1.81 14.78
C ALA A 62 6.70 2.84 14.22
N HIS A 63 6.55 2.98 12.89
CA HIS A 63 5.54 3.91 12.34
C HIS A 63 4.12 3.56 12.79
N VAL A 64 3.82 2.30 13.09
CA VAL A 64 2.51 1.89 13.61
C VAL A 64 2.31 2.43 15.02
N THR A 65 3.27 2.18 15.92
CA THR A 65 3.19 2.64 17.32
C THR A 65 3.26 4.15 17.42
N ASP A 66 4.11 4.80 16.61
CA ASP A 66 4.22 6.24 16.52
C ASP A 66 2.93 6.85 15.95
N GLY A 67 2.32 6.20 14.97
CA GLY A 67 1.04 6.61 14.38
C GLY A 67 -0.10 6.55 15.39
N LEU A 68 -0.18 5.47 16.18
CA LEU A 68 -1.17 5.33 17.25
C LEU A 68 -0.98 6.40 18.35
N ALA A 69 0.26 6.72 18.71
CA ALA A 69 0.54 7.79 19.67
C ALA A 69 0.07 9.16 19.16
N LEU A 70 0.35 9.47 17.89
CA LEU A 70 -0.12 10.69 17.23
C LEU A 70 -1.65 10.74 17.11
N ALA A 71 -2.28 9.62 16.78
CA ALA A 71 -3.73 9.51 16.69
C ALA A 71 -4.40 9.78 18.04
N ALA A 72 -3.84 9.23 19.12
CA ALA A 72 -4.31 9.46 20.49
C ALA A 72 -4.14 10.93 20.91
N GLU A 73 -2.98 11.54 20.64
CA GLU A 73 -2.70 12.94 20.93
C GLU A 73 -3.71 13.88 20.23
N ALA A 74 -4.00 13.61 18.96
CA ALA A 74 -4.94 14.38 18.16
C ALA A 74 -6.41 13.99 18.37
N ARG A 75 -6.70 12.98 19.20
CA ARG A 75 -8.04 12.44 19.46
C ARG A 75 -8.76 12.01 18.17
N LEU A 76 -8.04 11.32 17.29
CA LEU A 76 -8.65 10.72 16.10
C LEU A 76 -9.75 9.72 16.52
N PRO A 77 -10.88 9.66 15.80
CA PRO A 77 -11.89 8.64 16.04
C PRO A 77 -11.30 7.23 15.88
N ASP A 78 -11.71 6.30 16.74
CA ASP A 78 -11.19 4.92 16.74
C ASP A 78 -11.31 4.23 15.37
N ALA A 79 -12.42 4.49 14.65
CA ALA A 79 -12.63 3.97 13.31
C ALA A 79 -11.56 4.42 12.30
N VAL A 80 -11.01 5.64 12.44
CA VAL A 80 -9.92 6.15 11.60
C VAL A 80 -8.58 5.64 12.12
N ALA A 81 -8.38 5.63 13.44
CA ALA A 81 -7.16 5.15 14.07
C ALA A 81 -6.89 3.66 13.79
N ALA A 82 -7.95 2.85 13.60
CA ALA A 82 -7.85 1.42 13.26
C ALA A 82 -7.07 1.15 11.96
N PHE A 83 -7.05 2.10 11.01
CA PHE A 83 -6.28 1.95 9.77
C PHE A 83 -4.78 1.91 10.03
N ILE A 84 -4.29 2.50 11.13
CA ILE A 84 -2.85 2.61 11.43
C ILE A 84 -2.24 1.24 11.76
N PRO A 85 -2.77 0.43 12.68
CA PRO A 85 -2.20 -0.89 12.93
C PRO A 85 -2.70 -1.97 11.97
N GLU A 86 -3.92 -1.85 11.44
CA GLU A 86 -4.53 -2.93 10.64
C GLU A 86 -4.06 -2.96 9.19
N HIS A 87 -3.59 -1.84 8.60
CA HIS A 87 -3.22 -1.82 7.17
C HIS A 87 -2.05 -2.76 6.82
N HIS A 88 -1.19 -3.10 7.79
CA HIS A 88 -0.15 -4.12 7.62
C HIS A 88 -0.49 -5.46 8.26
N GLY A 89 -1.51 -5.51 9.12
CA GLY A 89 -1.87 -6.70 9.88
C GLY A 89 -0.68 -7.28 10.61
N THR A 90 -0.44 -8.57 10.43
CA THR A 90 0.71 -9.28 11.00
C THR A 90 1.71 -9.70 9.93
N THR A 91 1.78 -8.98 8.80
CA THR A 91 2.67 -9.35 7.71
C THR A 91 4.15 -9.23 8.07
N GLU A 92 4.98 -10.01 7.37
CA GLU A 92 6.43 -9.95 7.52
C GLU A 92 7.02 -8.81 6.67
N ILE A 93 8.02 -8.13 7.23
CA ILE A 93 8.87 -7.17 6.53
C ILE A 93 9.98 -7.96 5.83
N THR A 94 9.57 -8.63 4.75
CA THR A 94 10.35 -9.66 4.04
C THR A 94 11.73 -9.18 3.60
N TYR A 95 11.86 -7.95 3.12
CA TYR A 95 13.14 -7.38 2.67
C TYR A 95 14.21 -7.44 3.78
N PHE A 96 13.88 -6.97 4.99
CA PHE A 96 14.84 -6.98 6.09
C PHE A 96 15.00 -8.36 6.71
N LEU A 97 13.97 -9.21 6.71
CA LEU A 97 14.09 -10.59 7.13
C LEU A 97 15.08 -11.36 6.24
N ASP A 98 14.96 -11.21 4.92
CA ASP A 98 15.86 -11.87 3.97
C ASP A 98 17.27 -11.29 4.00
N ARG A 99 17.41 -9.99 4.22
CA ARG A 99 18.71 -9.36 4.49
C ARG A 99 19.37 -9.95 5.75
N ALA A 100 18.59 -10.22 6.80
CA ALA A 100 19.08 -10.85 8.01
C ALA A 100 19.54 -12.30 7.75
N LYS A 101 18.73 -13.10 7.04
CA LYS A 101 19.09 -14.48 6.67
C LYS A 101 20.39 -14.55 5.87
N LYS A 102 20.61 -13.60 4.96
CA LYS A 102 21.82 -13.53 4.12
C LYS A 102 23.07 -13.03 4.86
N SER A 103 22.90 -12.21 5.90
CA SER A 103 24.04 -11.63 6.63
C SER A 103 24.87 -12.64 7.41
N GLY A 104 24.30 -13.78 7.80
CA GLY A 104 25.04 -14.84 8.50
C GLY A 104 25.54 -14.46 9.91
N ASP A 105 25.07 -13.35 10.47
CA ASP A 105 25.54 -12.72 11.73
C ASP A 105 25.18 -13.51 13.03
N GLY A 106 25.00 -14.83 12.95
CA GLY A 106 24.74 -15.71 14.10
C GLY A 106 23.50 -16.59 13.94
N ALA A 107 22.69 -16.65 15.00
CA ALA A 107 21.47 -17.47 15.02
C ALA A 107 20.48 -17.05 13.92
N SER A 108 19.76 -18.03 13.36
CA SER A 108 18.75 -17.79 12.32
C SER A 108 17.74 -16.73 12.80
N PRO A 109 17.47 -15.68 12.00
CA PRO A 109 16.55 -14.62 12.41
C PRO A 109 15.16 -15.18 12.65
N ARG A 110 14.52 -14.80 13.76
CA ARG A 110 13.15 -15.21 14.05
C ARG A 110 12.21 -14.37 13.19
N PRO A 111 11.32 -14.96 12.37
CA PRO A 111 10.41 -14.19 11.51
C PRO A 111 9.55 -13.18 12.28
N THR A 112 9.14 -13.50 13.51
CA THR A 112 8.34 -12.63 14.38
C THR A 112 9.02 -11.30 14.74
N ASP A 113 10.36 -11.26 14.77
CA ASP A 113 11.10 -10.00 14.98
C ASP A 113 10.89 -9.01 13.82
N TYR A 114 10.56 -9.54 12.64
CA TYR A 114 10.34 -8.82 11.38
C TYR A 114 8.86 -8.74 10.99
N ALA A 115 7.93 -9.18 11.82
CA ALA A 115 6.50 -9.06 11.55
C ALA A 115 5.89 -7.83 12.22
N TYR A 116 4.88 -7.23 11.60
CA TYR A 116 4.06 -6.20 12.24
C TYR A 116 3.28 -6.78 13.43
N PRO A 117 3.02 -5.98 14.48
CA PRO A 117 2.35 -6.48 15.70
C PRO A 117 0.86 -6.78 15.49
N GLY A 118 0.26 -6.32 14.40
CA GLY A 118 -1.19 -6.38 14.19
C GLY A 118 -1.96 -5.31 14.97
N PRO A 119 -3.29 -5.49 15.11
CA PRO A 119 -4.04 -6.70 14.73
C PRO A 119 -4.27 -6.83 13.21
N LYS A 120 -4.85 -7.94 12.77
CA LYS A 120 -5.35 -8.07 11.39
C LYS A 120 -6.55 -7.13 11.17
N PRO A 121 -6.88 -6.80 9.91
CA PRO A 121 -8.10 -6.08 9.57
C PRO A 121 -9.36 -6.67 10.21
N HIS A 122 -10.12 -5.84 10.92
CA HIS A 122 -11.42 -6.18 11.48
C HIS A 122 -12.60 -5.59 10.70
N SER A 123 -12.33 -4.75 9.70
CA SER A 123 -13.36 -4.12 8.87
C SER A 123 -13.08 -4.34 7.38
N SER A 124 -14.10 -4.14 6.54
CA SER A 124 -13.91 -4.21 5.09
C SER A 124 -12.98 -3.09 4.61
N GLU A 125 -13.09 -1.90 5.21
CA GLU A 125 -12.32 -0.71 4.84
C GLU A 125 -10.84 -0.85 5.18
N THR A 126 -10.49 -1.38 6.36
CA THR A 126 -9.08 -1.63 6.74
C THR A 126 -8.48 -2.79 5.94
N ALA A 127 -9.28 -3.81 5.60
CA ALA A 127 -8.87 -4.89 4.71
C ALA A 127 -8.61 -4.40 3.28
N ILE A 128 -9.51 -3.57 2.73
CA ILE A 128 -9.31 -2.94 1.40
C ILE A 128 -8.08 -2.03 1.43
N THR A 129 -7.85 -1.31 2.53
CA THR A 129 -6.66 -0.47 2.71
C THR A 129 -5.38 -1.28 2.67
N MET A 130 -5.33 -2.41 3.39
CA MET A 130 -4.19 -3.33 3.35
C MET A 130 -3.88 -3.81 1.93
N LEU A 131 -4.92 -4.18 1.16
CA LEU A 131 -4.77 -4.62 -0.22
C LEU A 131 -4.29 -3.46 -1.11
N ALA A 132 -4.89 -2.28 -0.98
CA ALA A 132 -4.54 -1.10 -1.76
C ALA A 132 -3.12 -0.62 -1.51
N ASP A 133 -2.66 -0.61 -0.25
CA ASP A 133 -1.29 -0.27 0.13
C ASP A 133 -0.27 -1.21 -0.54
N SER A 134 -0.52 -2.51 -0.39
CA SER A 134 0.34 -3.55 -0.97
C SER A 134 0.41 -3.45 -2.51
N VAL A 135 -0.72 -3.14 -3.16
CA VAL A 135 -0.81 -2.96 -4.61
C VAL A 135 -0.07 -1.69 -5.05
N GLU A 136 -0.24 -0.56 -4.36
CA GLU A 136 0.47 0.69 -4.68
C GLU A 136 1.98 0.50 -4.59
N ALA A 137 2.46 -0.09 -3.49
CA ALA A 137 3.88 -0.35 -3.26
C ALA A 137 4.48 -1.26 -4.35
N ALA A 138 3.75 -2.31 -4.76
CA ALA A 138 4.20 -3.22 -5.82
C ALA A 138 4.24 -2.55 -7.20
N LEU A 139 3.23 -1.73 -7.53
CA LEU A 139 3.17 -1.06 -8.84
C LEU A 139 4.24 0.03 -8.98
N ARG A 140 4.70 0.62 -7.87
CA ARG A 140 5.72 1.67 -7.87
C ARG A 140 7.10 1.20 -8.37
N VAL A 141 7.37 -0.10 -8.30
CA VAL A 141 8.66 -0.69 -8.72
C VAL A 141 8.60 -1.41 -10.07
N LEU A 142 7.42 -1.50 -10.69
CA LEU A 142 7.26 -2.20 -11.96
C LEU A 142 7.44 -1.25 -13.14
N GLU A 143 8.25 -1.69 -14.11
CA GLU A 143 8.35 -1.07 -15.43
C GLU A 143 7.20 -1.60 -16.32
N ASP A 144 6.66 -0.74 -17.19
CA ASP A 144 5.62 -1.05 -18.19
C ASP A 144 4.34 -1.72 -17.65
N LEU A 145 3.42 -0.90 -17.14
CA LEU A 145 2.16 -1.32 -16.53
C LEU A 145 1.03 -1.53 -17.57
N THR A 146 1.00 -2.70 -18.20
CA THR A 146 -0.14 -3.13 -19.03
C THR A 146 -1.32 -3.59 -18.15
N PRO A 147 -2.58 -3.56 -18.64
CA PRO A 147 -3.75 -4.04 -17.88
C PRO A 147 -3.56 -5.47 -17.35
N HIS A 148 -3.01 -6.34 -18.18
CA HIS A 148 -2.80 -7.74 -17.84
C HIS A 148 -1.80 -7.88 -16.68
N LYS A 149 -0.68 -7.14 -16.74
CA LYS A 149 0.34 -7.16 -15.69
C LYS A 149 -0.20 -6.59 -14.38
N ILE A 150 -1.03 -5.54 -14.45
CA ILE A 150 -1.74 -4.99 -13.27
C ILE A 150 -2.63 -6.05 -12.63
N GLU A 151 -3.42 -6.77 -13.43
CA GLU A 151 -4.29 -7.84 -12.96
C GLU A 151 -3.49 -8.97 -12.28
N GLU A 152 -2.43 -9.46 -12.92
CA GLU A 152 -1.57 -10.51 -12.35
C GLU A 152 -0.96 -10.12 -10.99
N VAL A 153 -0.51 -8.86 -10.86
CA VAL A 153 0.07 -8.34 -9.62
C VAL A 153 -0.97 -8.25 -8.51
N ILE A 154 -2.16 -7.73 -8.81
CA ILE A 154 -3.27 -7.64 -7.85
C ILE A 154 -3.68 -9.05 -7.39
N ASP A 155 -3.80 -9.99 -8.33
CA ASP A 155 -4.13 -11.39 -8.04
C ASP A 155 -3.11 -12.05 -7.12
N HIS A 156 -1.82 -11.84 -7.42
CA HIS A 156 -0.73 -12.36 -6.60
C HIS A 156 -0.76 -11.81 -5.18
N ILE A 157 -0.95 -10.50 -5.01
CA ILE A 157 -0.99 -9.84 -3.71
C ILE A 157 -2.17 -10.34 -2.89
N VAL A 158 -3.38 -10.34 -3.47
CA VAL A 158 -4.59 -10.78 -2.77
C VAL A 158 -4.48 -12.25 -2.36
N ARG A 159 -3.99 -13.12 -3.24
CA ARG A 159 -3.76 -14.54 -2.92
C ARG A 159 -2.73 -14.70 -1.81
N THR A 160 -1.67 -13.90 -1.80
CA THR A 160 -0.65 -13.93 -0.74
C THR A 160 -1.24 -13.54 0.61
N LYS A 161 -2.06 -12.49 0.68
CA LYS A 161 -2.73 -12.07 1.91
C LYS A 161 -3.76 -13.09 2.41
N LEU A 162 -4.53 -13.69 1.50
CA LEU A 162 -5.47 -14.79 1.81
C LEU A 162 -4.75 -16.02 2.37
N ASN A 163 -3.69 -16.48 1.71
CA ASN A 163 -2.93 -17.65 2.17
C ASN A 163 -2.25 -17.42 3.52
N ALA A 164 -1.88 -16.18 3.83
CA ALA A 164 -1.33 -15.77 5.11
C ALA A 164 -2.40 -15.49 6.20
N GLY A 165 -3.67 -15.75 5.90
CA GLY A 165 -4.79 -15.53 6.81
C GLY A 165 -4.99 -14.06 7.21
N GLN A 166 -4.49 -13.10 6.43
CA GLN A 166 -4.54 -11.67 6.81
C GLN A 166 -5.97 -11.10 6.75
N LEU A 167 -6.88 -11.77 6.06
CA LEU A 167 -8.26 -11.32 5.89
C LEU A 167 -9.25 -12.14 6.74
N ASP A 168 -8.77 -13.04 7.60
CA ASP A 168 -9.62 -13.99 8.36
C ASP A 168 -10.56 -13.29 9.36
N GLU A 169 -10.18 -12.09 9.82
CA GLU A 169 -10.89 -11.31 10.83
C GLU A 169 -11.73 -10.18 10.19
N ALA A 170 -11.62 -9.99 8.87
CA ALA A 170 -12.38 -8.99 8.14
C ALA A 170 -13.72 -9.58 7.67
N PRO A 171 -14.84 -8.84 7.77
CA PRO A 171 -16.16 -9.30 7.34
C PRO A 171 -16.34 -9.23 5.81
N MET A 172 -15.43 -9.84 5.05
CA MET A 172 -15.43 -9.85 3.58
C MET A 172 -15.64 -11.26 3.02
N THR A 173 -16.58 -11.38 2.08
CA THR A 173 -16.76 -12.62 1.31
C THR A 173 -15.74 -12.70 0.16
N LEU A 174 -15.45 -13.92 -0.31
CA LEU A 174 -14.62 -14.13 -1.52
C LEU A 174 -15.19 -13.40 -2.75
N ARG A 175 -16.52 -13.25 -2.85
CA ARG A 175 -17.17 -12.47 -3.90
C ARG A 175 -16.83 -10.99 -3.80
N GLN A 176 -16.86 -10.41 -2.61
CA GLN A 176 -16.49 -9.01 -2.40
C GLN A 176 -15.00 -8.79 -2.65
N ILE A 177 -14.14 -9.73 -2.26
CA ILE A 177 -12.69 -9.66 -2.58
C ILE A 177 -12.49 -9.65 -4.10
N ASP A 178 -13.18 -10.50 -4.86
CA ASP A 178 -13.14 -10.49 -6.34
C ASP A 178 -13.64 -9.16 -6.93
N GLN A 179 -14.70 -8.58 -6.36
CA GLN A 179 -15.17 -7.25 -6.76
C GLN A 179 -14.13 -6.15 -6.49
N VAL A 180 -13.45 -6.19 -5.33
CA VAL A 180 -12.37 -5.26 -4.98
C VAL A 180 -11.21 -5.38 -5.96
N LYS A 181 -10.77 -6.60 -6.30
CA LYS A 181 -9.72 -6.84 -7.30
C LYS A 181 -10.05 -6.19 -8.64
N ARG A 182 -11.26 -6.43 -9.17
CA ARG A 182 -11.70 -5.87 -10.45
C ARG A 182 -11.78 -4.35 -10.42
N GLU A 183 -12.22 -3.79 -9.29
CA GLU A 183 -12.27 -2.34 -9.11
C GLU A 183 -10.88 -1.73 -9.07
N PHE A 184 -9.92 -2.40 -8.43
CA PHE A 184 -8.51 -2.00 -8.48
C PHE A 184 -7.96 -2.01 -9.89
N VAL A 185 -8.15 -3.12 -10.63
CA VAL A 185 -7.71 -3.23 -12.04
C VAL A 185 -8.29 -2.09 -12.88
N ARG A 186 -9.60 -1.81 -12.75
CA ARG A 186 -10.30 -0.75 -13.49
C ARG A 186 -9.68 0.63 -13.25
N ILE A 187 -9.50 1.01 -11.98
CA ILE A 187 -9.02 2.33 -11.58
C ILE A 187 -7.54 2.50 -11.95
N ILE A 188 -6.72 1.51 -11.62
CA ILE A 188 -5.28 1.56 -11.87
C ILE A 188 -5.00 1.57 -13.37
N SER A 189 -5.67 0.71 -14.15
CA SER A 189 -5.55 0.74 -15.61
C SER A 189 -5.90 2.12 -16.17
N GLY A 190 -7.01 2.73 -15.73
CA GLY A 190 -7.37 4.09 -16.15
C GLY A 190 -6.32 5.16 -15.80
N MET A 191 -5.70 5.07 -14.62
CA MET A 191 -4.64 6.00 -14.19
C MET A 191 -3.38 5.90 -15.05
N TYR A 192 -3.00 4.69 -15.47
CA TYR A 192 -1.77 4.45 -16.25
C TYR A 192 -1.98 4.49 -17.77
N HIS A 193 -3.21 4.30 -18.27
CA HIS A 193 -3.52 4.44 -19.71
C HIS A 193 -3.51 5.90 -20.17
N ASN A 194 -3.91 6.84 -19.30
CA ASN A 194 -3.84 8.28 -19.59
C ASN A 194 -2.39 8.83 -19.67
N ARG A 195 -1.36 7.98 -19.49
CA ARG A 195 0.05 8.33 -19.65
C ARG A 195 0.66 7.84 -20.96
N ILE A 196 -0.09 7.12 -21.78
CA ILE A 196 0.36 6.72 -23.11
C ILE A 196 -0.03 7.85 -24.07
N ASP A 197 0.96 8.62 -24.52
CA ASP A 197 0.77 9.59 -25.60
C ASP A 197 0.25 8.83 -26.84
N TYR A 198 -0.96 9.15 -27.26
CA TYR A 198 -1.48 8.67 -28.53
C TYR A 198 -0.67 9.31 -29.65
N PRO A 199 -0.16 8.54 -30.64
CA PRO A 199 0.55 9.10 -31.77
C PRO A 199 -0.35 10.08 -32.53
N GLU A 200 0.18 11.23 -32.95
CA GLU A 200 -0.56 12.30 -33.64
C GLU A 200 -1.36 11.80 -34.86
N SER A 201 -0.91 10.70 -35.47
CA SER A 201 -1.59 10.01 -36.57
C SER A 201 -3.00 9.52 -36.26
N SER A 202 -3.36 9.41 -34.98
CA SER A 202 -4.68 8.99 -34.50
C SER A 202 -5.55 10.15 -33.98
N GLY A 203 -5.11 11.40 -34.14
CA GLY A 203 -5.83 12.58 -33.63
C GLY A 203 -5.64 12.81 -32.12
N GLY A 204 -4.68 12.13 -31.51
CA GLY A 204 -4.28 12.33 -30.12
C GLY A 204 -3.61 13.69 -29.89
N ILE A 205 -3.81 14.25 -28.71
CA ILE A 205 -3.11 15.45 -28.23
C ILE A 205 -1.81 14.97 -27.57
N THR A 206 -0.68 15.32 -28.17
CA THR A 206 0.67 15.07 -27.65
C THR A 206 1.15 16.25 -26.81
N ALA A 207 2.27 16.09 -26.10
CA ALA A 207 2.94 17.19 -25.39
C ALA A 207 3.34 18.39 -26.29
N THR A 208 3.35 18.19 -27.62
CA THR A 208 3.65 19.20 -28.64
C THR A 208 2.41 19.81 -29.29
N TRP A 209 1.21 19.36 -28.93
CA TRP A 209 -0.03 19.82 -29.55
C TRP A 209 -0.33 21.27 -29.13
N GLN A 210 -0.57 22.14 -30.12
CA GLN A 210 -1.04 23.50 -29.91
C GLN A 210 -2.44 23.68 -30.53
N PRO A 211 -3.36 24.37 -29.84
CA PRO A 211 -4.65 24.71 -30.43
C PRO A 211 -4.44 25.61 -31.66
N LYS A 212 -5.13 25.31 -32.76
CA LYS A 212 -5.11 26.18 -33.95
C LYS A 212 -5.57 27.59 -33.56
N ALA A 213 -4.76 28.58 -33.87
CA ALA A 213 -5.15 29.98 -33.74
C ALA A 213 -6.41 30.22 -34.59
N LEU A 214 -7.43 30.81 -33.97
CA LEU A 214 -8.64 31.27 -34.67
C LEU A 214 -8.22 32.35 -35.67
N ALA A 215 -8.47 32.08 -36.96
CA ALA A 215 -8.30 33.04 -38.04
C ALA A 215 -9.50 34.01 -38.09
#